data_AF-A0A3D9XST9-F1
#
_entry.id   AF-A0A3D9XST9-F1
#
_cell.length_a   1.000
_cell.length_b   1.000
_cell.length_c   1.000
_cell.angle_alpha   90.00
_cell.angle_beta   90.00
_cell.angle_gamma   90.00
#
_symmetry.space_group_name_H-M   'P 1'
#
loop_
_entity.id
_entity.type
_entity.pdbx_description
1 polymer ?
#
loop_
_entity_poly.entity_id
_entity_poly.type
_entity_poly.pdbx_seq_one_letter_code
_entity_poly.pdbx_strand_id
1 'polypeptide(L)'
;MSTTILPSHALHHLLSVSDLPLVIYPGKMHAHWAEAARAKGFDLIARVRDRLHVALRCQTCGGVHVARHFVVMNAQPLCPHCIEARWRETALAAGLTWLGRDPDHRHYGRYLLPCDHEVRRQFSFVERVASGEVAPRCETCLVHREEAEALRFGWMRLGRDPQGNPNYRLYRHSCGHEQRIARANLQWGQCDCAGCGQSWTAKPSYIYLLDIRHPGTRRHYLKLGYSSHPLKRHKHQLGLPKDAEVEVGRVVAMPTGHDACAREKAAHAELRRLYPEAVVPNPEYADIMNVVSEIYRPEALAILQKTLDRIETEVAAGACIRTPNGLSDQGQIAGGNNPETPHSDPEAHTPDEAVTRNPEAMLQDRAAAWRGRLPILVRHWGLAG
;
A
#
# COMPACT_ATOMS: atom_id res chain seq x y z
N MET A 1 -58.16 72.20 -22.23
CA MET A 1 -58.86 70.92 -22.47
C MET A 1 -57.86 69.94 -23.06
N SER A 2 -57.79 68.72 -22.50
CA SER A 2 -57.25 67.49 -23.13
C SER A 2 -55.73 67.45 -23.39
N THR A 3 -54.94 66.38 -23.21
CA THR A 3 -55.09 65.03 -22.62
C THR A 3 -53.66 64.49 -22.42
N THR A 4 -53.45 63.77 -21.32
CA THR A 4 -52.29 62.92 -20.97
C THR A 4 -51.95 61.87 -22.04
N ILE A 5 -50.66 61.62 -22.33
CA ILE A 5 -50.12 60.27 -22.63
C ILE A 5 -48.68 60.17 -22.05
N LEU A 6 -48.47 59.23 -21.12
CA LEU A 6 -47.16 58.74 -20.65
C LEU A 6 -46.82 57.44 -21.39
N PRO A 7 -45.56 57.17 -21.77
CA PRO A 7 -45.14 55.82 -22.09
C PRO A 7 -44.61 55.10 -20.85
N SER A 8 -45.23 53.94 -20.62
CA SER A 8 -44.78 52.82 -19.80
C SER A 8 -43.37 52.37 -20.19
N HIS A 9 -42.43 52.35 -19.24
CA HIS A 9 -41.34 51.37 -19.26
C HIS A 9 -41.02 50.92 -17.83
N ALA A 10 -41.05 49.61 -17.66
CA ALA A 10 -41.00 48.88 -16.41
C ALA A 10 -39.69 49.14 -15.63
N LEU A 11 -39.83 49.68 -14.42
CA LEU A 11 -38.78 49.63 -13.41
C LEU A 11 -38.73 48.21 -12.83
N HIS A 12 -37.76 47.42 -13.30
CA HIS A 12 -37.28 46.26 -12.57
C HIS A 12 -36.65 46.76 -11.26
N HIS A 13 -37.39 46.70 -10.17
CA HIS A 13 -36.86 46.98 -8.84
C HIS A 13 -35.81 45.90 -8.49
N LEU A 14 -34.54 46.20 -8.74
CA LEU A 14 -33.40 45.50 -8.17
C LEU A 14 -33.42 45.75 -6.66
N LEU A 15 -33.92 44.79 -5.88
CA LEU A 15 -33.63 44.74 -4.46
C LEU A 15 -32.20 44.22 -4.29
N SER A 16 -31.26 45.15 -4.16
CA SER A 16 -29.86 44.88 -3.81
C SER A 16 -29.78 44.54 -2.34
N VAL A 17 -29.95 43.26 -2.01
CA VAL A 17 -29.61 42.71 -0.69
C VAL A 17 -28.84 41.42 -0.94
N SER A 18 -27.51 41.53 -0.96
CA SER A 18 -26.50 40.49 -1.25
C SER A 18 -26.15 40.33 -2.74
N ASP A 19 -24.86 40.17 -3.04
CA ASP A 19 -24.19 40.09 -4.37
C ASP A 19 -24.60 38.90 -5.27
N LEU A 20 -25.84 38.42 -5.15
CA LEU A 20 -26.43 37.47 -6.07
C LEU A 20 -27.25 38.27 -7.10
N PRO A 21 -26.90 38.25 -8.40
CA PRO A 21 -27.80 38.74 -9.43
C PRO A 21 -29.03 37.83 -9.48
N LEU A 22 -30.02 38.12 -8.66
CA LEU A 22 -31.27 37.38 -8.59
C LEU A 22 -32.23 37.95 -9.63
N VAL A 23 -32.51 37.17 -10.67
CA VAL A 23 -33.55 37.50 -11.64
C VAL A 23 -34.91 37.30 -10.96
N ILE A 24 -35.62 38.41 -10.71
CA ILE A 24 -36.96 38.37 -10.09
C ILE A 24 -37.96 37.76 -11.07
N TYR A 25 -38.68 36.74 -10.62
CA TYR A 25 -39.75 36.12 -11.38
C TYR A 25 -41.09 36.79 -11.03
N PRO A 26 -41.83 37.33 -12.00
CA PRO A 26 -43.08 38.02 -11.72
C PRO A 26 -44.18 37.06 -11.22
N GLY A 27 -44.95 37.50 -10.23
CA GLY A 27 -46.18 36.85 -9.81
C GLY A 27 -46.45 36.97 -8.32
N LYS A 28 -47.63 36.51 -7.91
CA LYS A 28 -48.13 36.69 -6.54
C LYS A 28 -47.24 35.96 -5.52
N MET A 29 -46.79 36.71 -4.51
CA MET A 29 -46.22 36.13 -3.31
C MET A 29 -47.36 35.80 -2.36
N HIS A 30 -47.58 34.51 -2.09
CA HIS A 30 -48.68 34.08 -1.25
C HIS A 30 -48.35 34.27 0.23
N ALA A 31 -49.28 34.85 1.01
CA ALA A 31 -49.08 35.13 2.44
C ALA A 31 -48.68 33.89 3.24
N HIS A 32 -49.29 32.74 2.94
CA HIS A 32 -48.97 31.47 3.60
C HIS A 32 -47.53 30.98 3.34
N TRP A 33 -46.88 31.36 2.23
CA TRP A 33 -45.47 31.06 1.99
C TRP A 33 -44.55 31.92 2.86
N ALA A 34 -44.89 33.19 3.00
CA ALA A 34 -44.14 34.12 3.84
C ALA A 34 -44.24 33.72 5.32
N GLU A 35 -45.42 33.30 5.76
CA GLU A 35 -45.64 32.78 7.12
C GLU A 35 -44.85 31.49 7.37
N ALA A 36 -44.89 30.54 6.43
CA ALA A 36 -44.13 29.29 6.53
C ALA A 36 -42.61 29.54 6.56
N ALA A 37 -42.10 30.50 5.78
CA ALA A 37 -40.69 30.89 5.83
C ALA A 37 -40.32 31.46 7.20
N ARG A 38 -41.12 32.39 7.74
CA ARG A 38 -40.87 33.03 9.04
C ARG A 38 -40.86 32.04 10.18
N ALA A 39 -41.83 31.12 10.21
CA ALA A 39 -41.88 30.05 11.21
C ALA A 39 -40.63 29.15 11.19
N LYS A 40 -39.89 29.12 10.07
CA LYS A 40 -38.66 28.35 9.89
C LYS A 40 -37.37 29.19 10.02
N GLY A 41 -37.48 30.46 10.44
CA GLY A 41 -36.34 31.37 10.64
C GLY A 41 -35.88 32.11 9.38
N PHE A 42 -36.76 32.30 8.39
CA PHE A 42 -36.43 32.96 7.13
C PHE A 42 -37.46 34.02 6.73
N ASP A 43 -37.01 35.11 6.11
CA ASP A 43 -37.91 36.03 5.42
C ASP A 43 -38.01 35.66 3.94
N LEU A 44 -39.23 35.54 3.43
CA LEU A 44 -39.49 35.40 2.00
C LEU A 44 -39.38 36.77 1.31
N ILE A 45 -38.36 36.95 0.46
CA ILE A 45 -38.07 38.24 -0.19
C ILE A 45 -38.80 38.36 -1.52
N ALA A 46 -38.66 37.35 -2.38
CA ALA A 46 -39.16 37.39 -3.75
C ALA A 46 -39.26 35.99 -4.35
N ARG A 47 -39.99 35.88 -5.46
CA ARG A 47 -39.85 34.77 -6.41
C ARG A 47 -38.70 35.09 -7.35
N VAL A 48 -37.87 34.11 -7.66
CA VAL A 48 -36.63 34.31 -8.43
C VAL A 48 -36.41 33.15 -9.39
N ARG A 49 -35.65 33.34 -10.47
CA ARG A 49 -35.35 32.34 -11.53
C ARG A 49 -36.57 31.85 -12.32
N ASP A 50 -37.53 31.23 -11.65
CA ASP A 50 -38.74 30.66 -12.24
C ASP A 50 -39.90 30.63 -11.22
N ARG A 51 -41.01 29.99 -11.61
CA ARG A 51 -42.20 29.90 -10.76
C ARG A 51 -42.02 29.08 -9.47
N LEU A 52 -40.99 28.24 -9.40
CA LEU A 52 -40.74 27.26 -8.34
C LEU A 52 -39.72 27.74 -7.32
N HIS A 53 -38.92 28.77 -7.63
CA HIS A 53 -37.82 29.24 -6.78
C HIS A 53 -38.17 30.55 -6.08
N VAL A 54 -37.70 30.66 -4.84
CA VAL A 54 -37.89 31.82 -3.97
C VAL A 54 -36.57 32.22 -3.33
N ALA A 55 -36.39 33.51 -3.14
CA ALA A 55 -35.28 34.07 -2.38
C ALA A 55 -35.67 34.18 -0.91
N LEU A 56 -34.82 33.61 -0.05
CA LEU A 56 -34.96 33.60 1.40
C LEU A 56 -33.81 34.37 2.03
N ARG A 57 -34.12 35.26 2.97
CA ARG A 57 -33.14 35.86 3.88
C ARG A 57 -33.15 35.09 5.19
N CYS A 58 -31.99 34.61 5.62
CA CYS A 58 -31.86 33.96 6.93
C CYS A 58 -31.95 35.00 8.05
N GLN A 59 -32.80 34.77 9.05
CA GLN A 59 -32.92 35.68 10.19
C GLN A 59 -31.71 35.59 11.15
N THR A 60 -30.94 34.50 11.10
CA THR A 60 -29.73 34.32 11.94
C THR A 60 -28.52 35.06 11.39
N CYS A 61 -28.19 34.90 10.09
CA CYS A 61 -26.98 35.49 9.50
C CYS A 61 -27.26 36.64 8.52
N GLY A 62 -28.53 36.94 8.22
CA GLY A 62 -28.91 37.93 7.20
C GLY A 62 -28.66 37.52 5.75
N GLY A 63 -27.98 36.38 5.52
CA GLY A 63 -27.61 35.93 4.19
C GLY A 63 -28.81 35.56 3.32
N VAL A 64 -28.80 36.01 2.07
CA VAL A 64 -29.82 35.70 1.06
C VAL A 64 -29.42 34.48 0.24
N HIS A 65 -30.35 33.55 0.04
CA HIS A 65 -30.14 32.37 -0.81
C HIS A 65 -31.42 31.96 -1.54
N VAL A 66 -31.28 31.11 -2.56
CA VAL A 66 -32.40 30.60 -3.35
C VAL A 66 -32.78 29.20 -2.87
N ALA A 67 -34.07 28.98 -2.64
CA ALA A 67 -34.66 27.68 -2.36
C ALA A 67 -35.85 27.41 -3.27
N ARG A 68 -36.22 26.14 -3.46
CA ARG A 68 -37.51 25.81 -4.08
C ARG A 68 -38.63 26.09 -3.08
N HIS A 69 -39.73 26.70 -3.52
CA HIS A 69 -40.88 26.99 -2.66
C HIS A 69 -41.44 25.73 -1.98
N PHE A 70 -41.39 24.57 -2.65
CA PHE A 70 -41.79 23.30 -2.06
C PHE A 70 -40.96 22.93 -0.82
N VAL A 71 -39.67 23.29 -0.78
CA VAL A 71 -38.82 23.10 0.42
C VAL A 71 -39.32 24.01 1.54
N VAL A 72 -39.66 25.26 1.23
CA VAL A 72 -40.23 26.21 2.21
C VAL A 72 -41.54 25.68 2.78
N MET A 73 -42.38 25.03 1.97
CA MET A 73 -43.64 24.49 2.44
C MET A 73 -43.48 23.20 3.23
N ASN A 74 -42.68 22.25 2.74
CA ASN A 74 -42.74 20.86 3.21
C ASN A 74 -41.51 20.37 3.98
N ALA A 75 -40.43 21.16 4.03
CA ALA A 75 -39.19 20.78 4.71
C ALA A 75 -38.56 21.97 5.45
N GLN A 76 -37.41 21.75 6.10
CA GLN A 76 -36.63 22.83 6.70
C GLN A 76 -35.58 23.34 5.69
N PRO A 77 -35.67 24.58 5.20
CA PRO A 77 -34.60 25.18 4.41
C PRO A 77 -33.32 25.27 5.24
N LEU A 78 -32.18 24.92 4.64
CA LEU A 78 -30.88 25.09 5.27
C LEU A 78 -30.19 26.31 4.65
N CYS A 79 -29.74 27.25 5.50
CA CYS A 79 -29.02 28.42 5.03
C CYS A 79 -27.59 28.03 4.60
N PRO A 80 -27.21 28.21 3.31
CA PRO A 80 -25.86 27.89 2.85
C PRO A 80 -24.79 28.75 3.54
N HIS A 81 -25.12 29.99 3.89
CA HIS A 81 -24.22 30.91 4.59
C HIS A 81 -23.92 30.44 6.02
N CYS A 82 -24.96 30.07 6.80
CA CYS A 82 -24.75 29.50 8.14
C CYS A 82 -24.00 28.16 8.09
N ILE A 83 -24.29 27.33 7.09
CA ILE A 83 -23.56 26.06 6.91
C ILE A 83 -22.08 26.33 6.64
N GLU A 84 -21.76 27.28 5.76
CA GLU A 84 -20.36 27.62 5.47
C GLU A 84 -19.66 28.25 6.66
N ALA A 85 -20.33 29.15 7.39
CA ALA A 85 -19.79 29.71 8.63
C ALA A 85 -19.43 28.61 9.62
N ARG A 86 -20.32 27.61 9.81
CA ARG A 86 -20.05 26.44 10.64
C ARG A 86 -18.83 25.65 10.14
N TRP A 87 -18.67 25.45 8.84
CA TRP A 87 -17.48 24.78 8.31
C TRP A 87 -16.19 25.56 8.54
N ARG A 88 -16.24 26.90 8.44
CA ARG A 88 -15.10 27.79 8.75
C ARG A 88 -14.72 27.70 10.22
N GLU A 89 -15.70 27.77 11.13
CA GLU A 89 -15.49 27.60 12.56
C GLU A 89 -14.92 26.21 12.89
N THR A 90 -15.47 25.16 12.27
CA THR A 90 -14.98 23.78 12.44
C THR A 90 -13.54 23.63 11.95
N ALA A 91 -13.19 24.26 10.82
CA ALA A 91 -11.83 24.27 10.31
C ALA A 91 -10.89 24.97 11.30
N LEU A 92 -11.28 26.14 11.81
CA LEU A 92 -10.50 26.90 12.79
C LEU A 92 -10.26 26.09 14.07
N ALA A 93 -11.30 25.44 14.61
CA ALA A 93 -11.19 24.57 15.77
C ALA A 93 -10.28 23.35 15.52
N ALA A 94 -10.24 22.85 14.28
CA ALA A 94 -9.31 21.82 13.85
C ALA A 94 -7.89 22.33 13.56
N GLY A 95 -7.61 23.62 13.73
CA GLY A 95 -6.32 24.23 13.39
C GLY A 95 -6.04 24.31 11.88
N LEU A 96 -7.09 24.38 11.06
CA LEU A 96 -7.04 24.43 9.59
C LEU A 96 -7.63 25.75 9.08
N THR A 97 -7.21 26.20 7.90
CA THR A 97 -7.85 27.32 7.20
C THR A 97 -8.82 26.80 6.13
N TRP A 98 -10.06 27.28 6.12
CA TRP A 98 -11.06 26.95 5.10
C TRP A 98 -10.76 27.64 3.77
N LEU A 99 -10.67 26.87 2.67
CA LEU A 99 -10.43 27.37 1.31
C LEU A 99 -11.65 27.24 0.37
N GLY A 100 -12.77 26.74 0.90
CA GLY A 100 -13.98 26.55 0.13
C GLY A 100 -14.35 25.08 -0.06
N ARG A 101 -15.53 24.87 -0.65
CA ARG A 101 -16.05 23.55 -0.96
C ARG A 101 -15.29 22.93 -2.12
N ASP A 102 -15.28 21.61 -2.15
CA ASP A 102 -14.92 20.88 -3.34
C ASP A 102 -15.99 21.06 -4.43
N PRO A 103 -15.62 21.48 -5.66
CA PRO A 103 -16.58 21.72 -6.73
C PRO A 103 -17.24 20.44 -7.26
N ASP A 104 -16.54 19.31 -7.18
CA ASP A 104 -16.96 18.04 -7.77
C ASP A 104 -17.67 17.13 -6.76
N HIS A 105 -17.44 17.35 -5.46
CA HIS A 105 -17.96 16.47 -4.42
C HIS A 105 -18.55 17.21 -3.22
N ARG A 106 -19.88 17.22 -3.13
CA ARG A 106 -20.66 17.96 -2.12
C ARG A 106 -20.33 17.71 -0.64
N HIS A 107 -19.66 16.59 -0.34
CA HIS A 107 -19.28 16.14 1.01
C HIS A 107 -17.83 16.49 1.39
N TYR A 108 -17.08 17.16 0.50
CA TYR A 108 -15.69 17.53 0.73
C TYR A 108 -15.51 19.05 0.72
N GLY A 109 -14.48 19.47 1.44
CA GLY A 109 -13.93 20.81 1.41
C GLY A 109 -12.42 20.80 1.17
N ARG A 110 -11.90 21.97 0.81
CA ARG A 110 -10.48 22.25 0.67
C ARG A 110 -10.01 23.05 1.88
N TYR A 111 -8.85 22.70 2.40
CA TYR A 111 -8.32 23.26 3.64
C TYR A 111 -6.81 23.48 3.50
N LEU A 112 -6.31 24.57 4.08
CA LEU A 112 -4.87 24.76 4.28
C LEU A 112 -4.49 24.20 5.66
N LEU A 113 -3.48 23.35 5.70
CA LEU A 113 -2.88 22.85 6.95
C LEU A 113 -1.84 23.85 7.50
N PRO A 114 -1.45 23.74 8.78
CA PRO A 114 -0.35 24.55 9.36
C PRO A 114 1.03 24.37 8.71
N CYS A 115 1.17 23.37 7.84
CA CYS A 115 2.37 23.12 7.05
C CYS A 115 2.28 23.70 5.63
N ASP A 116 1.37 24.64 5.39
CA ASP A 116 1.09 25.32 4.13
C ASP A 116 0.66 24.43 2.96
N HIS A 117 0.32 23.18 3.23
CA HIS A 117 -0.21 22.27 2.21
C HIS A 117 -1.73 22.34 2.14
N GLU A 118 -2.26 22.47 0.92
CA GLU A 118 -3.68 22.31 0.65
C GLU A 118 -4.07 20.83 0.69
N VAL A 119 -5.18 20.52 1.37
CA VAL A 119 -5.77 19.19 1.40
C VAL A 119 -7.27 19.21 1.18
N ARG A 120 -7.71 18.16 0.48
CA ARG A 120 -9.11 17.80 0.31
C ARG A 120 -9.55 16.85 1.43
N ARG A 121 -10.60 17.21 2.19
CA ARG A 121 -11.12 16.38 3.31
C ARG A 121 -12.64 16.36 3.36
N GLN A 122 -13.19 15.27 3.87
CA GLN A 122 -14.62 15.19 4.18
C GLN A 122 -14.93 16.05 5.40
N PHE A 123 -16.13 16.64 5.43
CA PHE A 123 -16.57 17.45 6.57
C PHE A 123 -16.54 16.67 7.89
N SER A 124 -17.06 15.43 7.88
CA SER A 124 -17.06 14.55 9.05
C SER A 124 -15.67 14.19 9.56
N PHE A 125 -14.65 14.17 8.68
CA PHE A 125 -13.27 13.99 9.12
C PHE A 125 -12.77 15.22 9.86
N VAL A 126 -13.05 16.42 9.36
CA VAL A 126 -12.60 17.67 10.00
C VAL A 126 -13.34 17.92 11.32
N GLU A 127 -14.61 17.55 11.42
CA GLU A 127 -15.36 17.56 12.69
C GLU A 127 -14.67 16.71 13.76
N ARG A 128 -14.18 15.52 13.39
CA ARG A 128 -13.41 14.65 14.30
C ARG A 128 -12.01 15.18 14.63
N VAL A 129 -11.41 15.98 13.75
CA VAL A 129 -10.17 16.68 14.07
C VAL A 129 -10.45 17.79 15.08
N ALA A 130 -11.51 18.57 14.88
CA ALA A 130 -11.93 19.64 15.79
C ALA A 130 -12.30 19.11 17.18
N SER A 131 -12.89 17.92 17.28
CA SER A 131 -13.17 17.26 18.57
C SER A 131 -11.94 16.64 19.25
N GLY A 132 -10.78 16.62 18.57
CA GLY A 132 -9.55 16.02 19.08
C GLY A 132 -9.51 14.49 19.00
N GLU A 133 -10.49 13.84 18.36
CA GLU A 133 -10.49 12.38 18.18
C GLU A 133 -9.36 11.90 17.26
N VAL A 134 -8.99 12.72 16.27
CA VAL A 134 -7.94 12.40 15.30
C VAL A 134 -7.07 13.61 14.99
N ALA A 135 -5.78 13.37 14.74
CA ALA A 135 -4.88 14.41 14.28
C ALA A 135 -5.05 14.68 12.77
N PRO A 136 -4.88 15.94 12.31
CA PRO A 136 -4.81 16.22 10.89
C PRO A 136 -3.56 15.58 10.29
N ARG A 137 -3.71 14.97 9.11
CA ARG A 137 -2.61 14.32 8.39
C ARG A 137 -2.37 15.03 7.08
N CYS A 138 -1.10 15.35 6.81
CA CYS A 138 -0.63 15.86 5.52
C CYS A 138 0.11 14.75 4.77
N GLU A 139 -0.36 14.38 3.58
CA GLU A 139 0.32 13.36 2.76
C GLU A 139 1.69 13.87 2.28
N THR A 140 1.80 15.15 1.91
CA THR A 140 3.06 15.73 1.44
C THR A 140 4.13 15.72 2.54
N CYS A 141 3.82 16.19 3.75
CA CYS A 141 4.75 16.12 4.88
C CYS A 141 5.10 14.67 5.25
N LEU A 142 4.14 13.75 5.12
CA LEU A 142 4.41 12.34 5.34
C LEU A 142 5.43 11.80 4.33
N VAL A 143 5.27 12.13 3.04
CA VAL A 143 6.19 11.73 1.98
C VAL A 143 7.59 12.30 2.21
N HIS A 144 7.70 13.60 2.51
CA HIS A 144 9.00 14.23 2.77
C HIS A 144 9.71 13.60 3.98
N ARG A 145 8.96 13.27 5.04
CA ARG A 145 9.52 12.55 6.19
C ARG A 145 9.99 11.14 5.81
N GLU A 146 9.18 10.39 5.09
CA GLU A 146 9.55 9.05 4.61
C GLU A 146 10.78 9.09 3.69
N GLU A 147 10.93 10.12 2.85
CA GLU A 147 12.10 10.34 2.00
C GLU A 147 13.35 10.65 2.80
N ALA A 148 13.25 11.53 3.81
CA ALA A 148 14.37 11.84 4.71
C ALA A 148 14.81 10.59 5.52
N GLU A 149 13.85 9.81 6.02
CA GLU A 149 14.10 8.53 6.70
C GLU A 149 14.80 7.53 5.77
N ALA A 150 14.34 7.43 4.52
CA ALA A 150 14.95 6.55 3.52
C ALA A 150 16.40 6.96 3.23
N LEU A 151 16.63 8.24 2.96
CA LEU A 151 17.96 8.77 2.62
C LEU A 151 18.98 8.49 3.74
N ARG A 152 18.57 8.61 5.00
CA ARG A 152 19.42 8.30 6.17
C ARG A 152 19.98 6.88 6.15
N PHE A 153 19.26 5.93 5.54
CA PHE A 153 19.65 4.53 5.45
C PHE A 153 20.11 4.12 4.04
N GLY A 154 20.42 5.07 3.17
CA GLY A 154 20.90 4.79 1.80
C GLY A 154 19.80 4.33 0.84
N TRP A 155 18.54 4.66 1.14
CA TRP A 155 17.38 4.35 0.31
C TRP A 155 16.77 5.62 -0.30
N MET A 156 16.16 5.46 -1.46
CA MET A 156 15.34 6.47 -2.14
C MET A 156 13.92 5.95 -2.24
N ARG A 157 12.93 6.74 -1.82
CA ARG A 157 11.51 6.38 -1.95
C ARG A 157 11.09 6.53 -3.42
N LEU A 158 10.56 5.46 -4.01
CA LEU A 158 10.03 5.49 -5.38
C LEU A 158 8.52 5.75 -5.40
N GLY A 159 7.79 5.29 -4.37
CA GLY A 159 6.36 5.56 -4.29
C GLY A 159 5.59 4.64 -3.36
N ARG A 160 4.28 4.57 -3.60
CA ARG A 160 3.36 3.66 -2.90
C ARG A 160 3.72 2.21 -3.20
N ASP A 161 3.26 1.31 -2.35
CA ASP A 161 3.41 -0.12 -2.59
C ASP A 161 2.69 -0.54 -3.89
N PRO A 162 3.37 -1.17 -4.86
CA PRO A 162 2.75 -1.71 -6.07
C PRO A 162 1.66 -2.76 -5.78
N GLN A 163 1.71 -3.40 -4.62
CA GLN A 163 0.68 -4.36 -4.18
C GLN A 163 -0.45 -3.73 -3.35
N GLY A 164 -0.46 -2.39 -3.23
CA GLY A 164 -1.52 -1.66 -2.54
C GLY A 164 -1.51 -1.73 -1.02
N ASN A 165 -0.47 -2.29 -0.38
CA ASN A 165 -0.39 -2.34 1.07
C ASN A 165 0.05 -0.98 1.65
N PRO A 166 -0.79 -0.28 2.44
CA PRO A 166 -0.47 1.05 2.95
C PRO A 166 0.70 1.06 3.95
N ASN A 167 1.07 -0.10 4.52
CA ASN A 167 2.19 -0.24 5.44
C ASN A 167 3.55 -0.39 4.74
N TYR A 168 3.55 -0.53 3.41
CA TYR A 168 4.75 -0.69 2.60
C TYR A 168 4.92 0.47 1.63
N ARG A 169 6.14 0.63 1.15
CA ARG A 169 6.50 1.52 0.03
C ARG A 169 7.53 0.81 -0.83
N LEU A 170 7.65 1.25 -2.08
CA LEU A 170 8.74 0.84 -2.94
C LEU A 170 9.92 1.79 -2.75
N TYR A 171 11.11 1.23 -2.54
CA TYR A 171 12.35 1.98 -2.41
C TYR A 171 13.42 1.43 -3.35
N ARG A 172 14.37 2.29 -3.72
CA ARG A 172 15.61 1.94 -4.42
C ARG A 172 16.80 2.15 -3.49
N HIS A 173 17.66 1.15 -3.36
CA HIS A 173 18.90 1.26 -2.60
C HIS A 173 19.97 2.00 -3.41
N SER A 174 20.99 2.51 -2.74
CA SER A 174 22.19 3.09 -3.37
C SER A 174 22.88 2.15 -4.39
N CYS A 175 22.77 0.83 -4.23
CA CYS A 175 23.28 -0.15 -5.20
C CYS A 175 22.37 -0.34 -6.44
N GLY A 176 21.25 0.39 -6.53
CA GLY A 176 20.27 0.30 -7.61
C GLY A 176 19.16 -0.74 -7.39
N HIS A 177 19.27 -1.61 -6.38
CA HIS A 177 18.25 -2.62 -6.12
C HIS A 177 16.93 -2.00 -5.62
N GLU A 178 15.81 -2.43 -6.21
CA GLU A 178 14.48 -2.00 -5.80
C GLU A 178 13.79 -3.08 -4.96
N GLN A 179 13.24 -2.67 -3.82
CA GLN A 179 12.49 -3.59 -2.97
C GLN A 179 11.38 -2.88 -2.19
N ARG A 180 10.39 -3.68 -1.82
CA ARG A 180 9.31 -3.24 -0.94
C ARG A 180 9.80 -3.30 0.50
N ILE A 181 9.66 -2.20 1.24
CA ILE A 181 10.06 -2.14 2.64
C ILE A 181 8.88 -1.63 3.47
N ALA A 182 8.64 -2.28 4.61
CA ALA A 182 7.67 -1.81 5.58
C ALA A 182 8.13 -0.46 6.13
N ARG A 183 7.20 0.50 6.23
CA ARG A 183 7.49 1.87 6.69
C ARG A 183 8.14 1.87 8.07
N ALA A 184 7.62 1.06 8.99
CA ALA A 184 8.16 0.93 10.34
C ALA A 184 9.60 0.40 10.35
N ASN A 185 9.92 -0.58 9.51
CA ASN A 185 11.27 -1.13 9.43
C ASN A 185 12.26 -0.08 8.92
N LEU A 186 11.89 0.65 7.85
CA LEU A 186 12.77 1.69 7.31
C LEU A 186 12.95 2.85 8.30
N GLN A 187 11.91 3.23 9.05
CA GLN A 187 12.01 4.27 10.09
C GLN A 187 13.13 3.97 11.09
N TRP A 188 13.30 2.69 11.47
CA TRP A 188 14.32 2.23 12.42
C TRP A 188 15.60 1.70 11.77
N GLY A 189 15.73 1.74 10.44
CA GLY A 189 16.87 1.15 9.72
C GLY A 189 16.92 -0.39 9.81
N GLN A 190 15.82 -1.03 10.19
CA GLN A 190 15.69 -2.49 10.34
C GLN A 190 15.34 -3.15 8.99
N CYS A 191 16.11 -2.80 7.96
CA CYS A 191 15.96 -3.37 6.62
C CYS A 191 17.33 -3.49 5.96
N ASP A 192 17.60 -4.65 5.37
CA ASP A 192 18.81 -4.87 4.58
C ASP A 192 18.47 -4.88 3.09
N CYS A 193 19.44 -4.53 2.26
CA CYS A 193 19.26 -4.55 0.81
C CYS A 193 19.34 -5.98 0.30
N ALA A 194 18.33 -6.48 -0.39
CA ALA A 194 18.34 -7.83 -0.95
C ALA A 194 19.36 -7.98 -2.11
N GLY A 195 19.84 -6.87 -2.70
CA GLY A 195 20.85 -6.88 -3.76
C GLY A 195 22.30 -6.88 -3.29
N CYS A 196 22.65 -6.12 -2.25
CA CYS A 196 24.04 -5.99 -1.78
C CYS A 196 24.21 -6.19 -0.27
N GLY A 197 23.13 -6.44 0.46
CA GLY A 197 23.13 -6.65 1.89
C GLY A 197 23.87 -7.91 2.30
N GLN A 198 24.39 -7.91 3.53
CA GLN A 198 25.17 -9.03 4.07
C GLN A 198 24.51 -9.71 5.28
N SER A 199 23.38 -9.20 5.74
CA SER A 199 22.61 -9.84 6.79
C SER A 199 22.01 -11.15 6.30
N TRP A 200 21.48 -11.92 7.25
CA TRP A 200 20.84 -13.19 6.97
C TRP A 200 19.59 -13.05 6.08
N THR A 201 18.92 -11.89 6.05
CA THR A 201 17.73 -11.67 5.21
C THR A 201 18.08 -11.34 3.77
N ALA A 202 19.26 -10.76 3.52
CA ALA A 202 19.75 -10.46 2.17
C ALA A 202 20.46 -11.65 1.51
N LYS A 203 21.05 -12.55 2.31
CA LYS A 203 21.72 -13.75 1.80
C LYS A 203 20.74 -14.77 1.22
N PRO A 204 21.21 -15.65 0.30
CA PRO A 204 20.41 -16.78 -0.18
C PRO A 204 19.83 -17.61 0.95
N SER A 205 18.63 -18.12 0.71
CA SER A 205 17.86 -18.87 1.70
C SER A 205 17.06 -19.96 1.02
N TYR A 206 16.27 -20.69 1.79
CA TYR A 206 15.49 -21.81 1.28
C TYR A 206 14.11 -21.82 1.91
N ILE A 207 13.09 -22.17 1.12
CA ILE A 207 11.83 -22.66 1.63
C ILE A 207 11.94 -24.18 1.72
N TYR A 208 11.51 -24.78 2.82
CA TYR A 208 11.63 -26.21 3.06
C TYR A 208 10.30 -26.81 3.51
N LEU A 209 10.15 -28.11 3.25
CA LEU A 209 9.09 -28.96 3.77
C LEU A 209 9.72 -30.06 4.62
N LEU A 210 9.31 -30.15 5.88
CA LEU A 210 9.68 -31.24 6.78
C LEU A 210 8.51 -32.21 6.95
N ASP A 211 8.85 -33.49 7.01
CA ASP A 211 8.01 -34.57 7.54
C ASP A 211 8.47 -34.85 8.97
N ILE A 212 7.55 -34.71 9.93
CA ILE A 212 7.83 -34.82 11.37
C ILE A 212 6.96 -35.94 11.93
N ARG A 213 7.60 -36.99 12.45
CA ARG A 213 6.93 -38.15 13.05
C ARG A 213 7.36 -38.28 14.50
N HIS A 214 6.41 -38.51 15.38
CA HIS A 214 6.69 -38.74 16.80
C HIS A 214 6.17 -40.13 17.20
N PRO A 215 7.02 -41.18 17.12
CA PRO A 215 6.61 -42.57 17.34
C PRO A 215 5.91 -42.78 18.68
N GLY A 216 6.39 -42.15 19.76
CA GLY A 216 5.83 -42.28 21.10
C GLY A 216 4.36 -41.84 21.20
N THR A 217 3.94 -40.85 20.41
CA THR A 217 2.54 -40.38 20.37
C THR A 217 1.77 -40.82 19.12
N ARG A 218 2.44 -41.48 18.17
CA ARG A 218 1.92 -41.78 16.82
C ARG A 218 1.38 -40.55 16.06
N ARG A 219 1.88 -39.37 16.37
CA ARG A 219 1.50 -38.12 15.69
C ARG A 219 2.45 -37.87 14.53
N HIS A 220 1.88 -37.36 13.43
CA HIS A 220 2.59 -37.10 12.19
C HIS A 220 2.13 -35.75 11.64
N TYR A 221 3.09 -34.89 11.33
CA TYR A 221 2.87 -33.52 10.89
C TYR A 221 3.82 -33.14 9.76
N LEU A 222 3.37 -32.21 8.92
CA LEU A 222 4.20 -31.55 7.93
C LEU A 222 4.48 -30.11 8.35
N LYS A 223 5.73 -29.66 8.21
CA LYS A 223 6.09 -28.25 8.43
C LYS A 223 6.62 -27.63 7.15
N LEU A 224 5.91 -26.62 6.66
CA LEU A 224 6.43 -25.70 5.65
C LEU A 224 7.07 -24.51 6.37
N GLY A 225 8.25 -24.08 5.95
CA GLY A 225 8.92 -22.92 6.55
C GLY A 225 10.11 -22.47 5.72
N TYR A 226 10.89 -21.50 6.23
CA TYR A 226 12.09 -21.03 5.54
C TYR A 226 13.32 -20.91 6.45
N SER A 227 14.51 -21.12 5.89
CA SER A 227 15.78 -21.09 6.61
C SER A 227 16.96 -20.99 5.65
N SER A 228 18.06 -20.36 6.09
CA SER A 228 19.36 -20.50 5.42
C SER A 228 20.00 -21.88 5.62
N HIS A 229 19.56 -22.63 6.65
CA HIS A 229 20.07 -23.97 6.98
C HIS A 229 18.92 -24.92 7.36
N PRO A 230 18.10 -25.40 6.40
CA PRO A 230 16.95 -26.28 6.69
C PRO A 230 17.32 -27.53 7.51
N LEU A 231 18.45 -28.16 7.18
CA LEU A 231 18.95 -29.39 7.84
C LEU A 231 19.31 -29.20 9.32
N LYS A 232 19.68 -27.99 9.75
CA LYS A 232 20.03 -27.72 11.17
C LYS A 232 18.85 -27.17 11.95
N ARG A 233 17.84 -26.60 11.28
CA ARG A 233 16.76 -25.85 11.93
C ARG A 233 15.88 -26.73 12.81
N HIS A 234 15.59 -27.96 12.38
CA HIS A 234 14.77 -28.87 13.17
C HIS A 234 15.42 -29.27 14.50
N LYS A 235 16.76 -29.38 14.54
CA LYS A 235 17.51 -29.79 15.74
C LYS A 235 17.55 -28.75 16.86
N HIS A 236 17.41 -27.46 16.54
CA HIS A 236 17.69 -26.39 17.49
C HIS A 236 16.53 -25.43 17.76
N GLN A 237 15.54 -25.33 16.86
CA GLN A 237 14.48 -24.30 16.95
C GLN A 237 13.07 -24.84 17.11
N LEU A 238 12.80 -26.10 16.77
CA LEU A 238 11.44 -26.65 16.85
C LEU A 238 11.08 -27.20 18.23
N GLY A 239 12.04 -27.34 19.14
CA GLY A 239 11.80 -27.86 20.50
C GLY A 239 11.29 -29.31 20.52
N LEU A 240 11.56 -30.07 19.45
CA LEU A 240 11.06 -31.44 19.30
C LEU A 240 11.63 -32.38 20.38
N PRO A 241 10.85 -33.36 20.84
CA PRO A 241 11.33 -34.47 21.66
C PRO A 241 12.50 -35.21 21.02
N LYS A 242 13.33 -35.86 21.84
CA LYS A 242 14.54 -36.56 21.37
C LYS A 242 14.24 -37.75 20.45
N ASP A 243 13.06 -38.35 20.60
CA ASP A 243 12.56 -39.47 19.81
C ASP A 243 11.75 -39.02 18.58
N ALA A 244 11.62 -37.72 18.33
CA ALA A 244 11.01 -37.23 17.10
C ALA A 244 11.92 -37.52 15.89
N GLU A 245 11.33 -38.15 14.88
CA GLU A 245 11.94 -38.39 13.58
C GLU A 245 11.60 -37.22 12.64
N VAL A 246 12.61 -36.64 12.00
CA VAL A 246 12.43 -35.51 11.08
C VAL A 246 13.15 -35.79 9.77
N GLU A 247 12.40 -35.75 8.67
CA GLU A 247 12.92 -35.86 7.31
C GLU A 247 12.72 -34.54 6.56
N VAL A 248 13.72 -34.12 5.79
CA VAL A 248 13.58 -32.98 4.88
C VAL A 248 13.03 -33.50 3.56
N GLY A 249 11.71 -33.39 3.39
CA GLY A 249 11.04 -33.88 2.18
C GLY A 249 11.35 -33.06 0.93
N ARG A 250 11.45 -31.73 1.05
CA ARG A 250 11.79 -30.85 -0.10
C ARG A 250 12.43 -29.54 0.34
N VAL A 251 13.27 -28.98 -0.53
CA VAL A 251 13.88 -27.66 -0.37
C VAL A 251 13.84 -26.90 -1.71
N VAL A 252 13.41 -25.64 -1.69
CA VAL A 252 13.40 -24.74 -2.86
C VAL A 252 14.34 -23.56 -2.58
N ALA A 253 15.31 -23.35 -3.45
CA ALA A 253 16.31 -22.30 -3.31
C ALA A 253 15.72 -20.91 -3.61
N MET A 254 15.98 -19.95 -2.72
CA MET A 254 15.52 -18.57 -2.83
C MET A 254 16.73 -17.65 -3.00
N PRO A 255 16.65 -16.63 -3.89
CA PRO A 255 17.74 -15.67 -4.09
C PRO A 255 18.15 -14.98 -2.79
N THR A 256 17.17 -14.67 -1.93
CA THR A 256 17.37 -13.99 -0.65
C THR A 256 16.44 -14.52 0.44
N GLY A 257 16.78 -14.32 1.70
CA GLY A 257 15.90 -14.56 2.84
C GLY A 257 14.63 -13.71 2.82
N HIS A 258 14.68 -12.51 2.26
CA HIS A 258 13.51 -11.66 2.01
C HIS A 258 12.52 -12.33 1.07
N ASP A 259 13.01 -12.86 -0.06
CA ASP A 259 12.17 -13.59 -1.02
C ASP A 259 11.58 -14.85 -0.38
N ALA A 260 12.40 -15.59 0.38
CA ALA A 260 11.96 -16.79 1.08
C ALA A 260 10.82 -16.48 2.07
N CYS A 261 10.99 -15.48 2.94
CA CYS A 261 9.98 -15.09 3.92
C CYS A 261 8.70 -14.56 3.26
N ALA A 262 8.83 -13.73 2.22
CA ALA A 262 7.67 -13.16 1.54
C ALA A 262 6.83 -14.24 0.85
N ARG A 263 7.48 -15.15 0.12
CA ARG A 263 6.82 -16.25 -0.60
C ARG A 263 6.24 -17.29 0.34
N GLU A 264 6.94 -17.63 1.42
CA GLU A 264 6.45 -18.54 2.46
C GLU A 264 5.20 -17.96 3.14
N LYS A 265 5.20 -16.69 3.57
CA LYS A 265 4.01 -16.04 4.16
C LYS A 265 2.83 -16.00 3.19
N ALA A 266 3.08 -15.72 1.92
CA ALA A 266 2.05 -15.73 0.88
C ALA A 266 1.45 -17.13 0.69
N ALA A 267 2.30 -18.16 0.66
CA ALA A 267 1.86 -19.55 0.59
C ALA A 267 1.01 -19.94 1.81
N HIS A 268 1.43 -19.60 3.03
CA HIS A 268 0.64 -19.87 4.22
C HIS A 268 -0.72 -19.14 4.22
N ALA A 269 -0.75 -17.88 3.77
CA ALA A 269 -2.00 -17.13 3.66
C ALA A 269 -2.97 -17.77 2.65
N GLU A 270 -2.46 -18.22 1.51
CA GLU A 270 -3.24 -18.92 0.49
C GLU A 270 -3.73 -20.28 1.00
N LEU A 271 -2.86 -21.09 1.59
CA LEU A 271 -3.19 -22.41 2.13
C LEU A 271 -4.26 -22.31 3.22
N ARG A 272 -4.15 -21.35 4.16
CA ARG A 272 -5.19 -21.13 5.19
C ARG A 272 -6.54 -20.74 4.60
N ARG A 273 -6.55 -20.04 3.46
CA ARG A 273 -7.77 -19.58 2.79
C ARG A 273 -8.43 -20.70 1.98
N LEU A 274 -7.63 -21.51 1.28
CA LEU A 274 -8.12 -22.54 0.36
C LEU A 274 -8.33 -23.89 1.03
N TYR A 275 -7.50 -24.23 2.01
CA TYR A 275 -7.45 -25.53 2.69
C TYR A 275 -7.34 -25.36 4.21
N PRO A 276 -8.30 -24.67 4.86
CA PRO A 276 -8.25 -24.46 6.31
C PRO A 276 -8.17 -25.77 7.11
N GLU A 277 -8.78 -26.86 6.62
CA GLU A 277 -8.77 -28.20 7.22
C GLU A 277 -7.40 -28.88 7.22
N ALA A 278 -6.53 -28.51 6.27
CA ALA A 278 -5.18 -29.03 6.16
C ALA A 278 -4.24 -28.43 7.22
N VAL A 279 -4.60 -27.29 7.81
CA VAL A 279 -3.82 -26.59 8.83
C VAL A 279 -4.11 -27.19 10.19
N VAL A 280 -3.07 -27.53 10.94
CA VAL A 280 -3.23 -28.08 12.29
C VAL A 280 -3.40 -26.93 13.29
N PRO A 281 -4.45 -26.92 14.13
CA PRO A 281 -4.58 -26.00 15.25
C PRO A 281 -3.45 -26.17 16.27
N ASN A 282 -2.92 -25.07 16.80
CA ASN A 282 -1.81 -25.09 17.76
C ASN A 282 -2.01 -26.02 18.97
N PRO A 283 -3.21 -26.08 19.61
CA PRO A 283 -3.41 -26.98 20.76
C PRO A 283 -3.19 -28.47 20.47
N GLU A 284 -3.25 -28.91 19.21
CA GLU A 284 -3.03 -30.33 18.86
C GLU A 284 -1.55 -30.75 18.93
N TYR A 285 -0.60 -29.80 18.91
CA TYR A 285 0.84 -30.11 18.84
C TYR A 285 1.72 -29.25 19.76
N ALA A 286 1.15 -28.31 20.53
CA ALA A 286 1.89 -27.41 21.41
C ALA A 286 2.71 -28.12 22.50
N ASP A 287 2.35 -29.37 22.83
CA ASP A 287 3.09 -30.25 23.74
C ASP A 287 4.35 -30.89 23.11
N ILE A 288 4.46 -30.88 21.78
CA ILE A 288 5.54 -31.56 21.03
C ILE A 288 6.43 -30.55 20.30
N MET A 289 5.92 -29.38 19.94
CA MET A 289 6.66 -28.41 19.13
C MET A 289 6.53 -26.98 19.64
N ASN A 290 7.66 -26.27 19.68
CA ASN A 290 7.75 -24.86 20.05
C ASN A 290 7.50 -23.94 18.84
N VAL A 291 6.37 -24.15 18.15
CA VAL A 291 5.92 -23.30 17.04
C VAL A 291 4.44 -23.00 17.19
N VAL A 292 4.00 -21.86 16.68
CA VAL A 292 2.60 -21.41 16.82
C VAL A 292 1.76 -21.63 15.57
N SER A 293 2.40 -21.88 14.42
CA SER A 293 1.71 -22.06 13.14
C SER A 293 2.62 -22.77 12.12
N GLU A 294 2.14 -22.82 10.86
CA GLU A 294 2.86 -23.40 9.71
C GLU A 294 2.97 -24.94 9.78
N ILE A 295 2.08 -25.56 10.56
CA ILE A 295 1.97 -27.01 10.71
C ILE A 295 0.74 -27.50 9.97
N TYR A 296 0.92 -28.58 9.22
CA TYR A 296 -0.07 -29.16 8.33
C TYR A 296 -0.26 -30.65 8.62
N ARG A 297 -1.46 -31.15 8.28
CA ARG A 297 -1.76 -32.58 8.35
C ARG A 297 -1.03 -33.34 7.23
N PRO A 298 -0.69 -34.62 7.41
CA PRO A 298 -0.01 -35.43 6.41
C PRO A 298 -0.70 -35.49 5.04
N GLU A 299 -2.04 -35.44 5.03
CA GLU A 299 -2.86 -35.50 3.82
C GLU A 299 -2.62 -34.27 2.91
N ALA A 300 -2.08 -33.18 3.46
CA ALA A 300 -1.76 -31.97 2.73
C ALA A 300 -0.51 -32.09 1.83
N LEU A 301 0.24 -33.21 1.89
CA LEU A 301 1.53 -33.37 1.22
C LEU A 301 1.48 -32.98 -0.27
N ALA A 302 0.50 -33.49 -1.02
CA ALA A 302 0.37 -33.22 -2.44
C ALA A 302 0.12 -31.72 -2.73
N ILE A 303 -0.68 -31.05 -1.90
CA ILE A 303 -1.00 -29.63 -2.03
C ILE A 303 0.25 -28.78 -1.70
N LEU A 304 1.00 -29.16 -0.67
CA LEU A 304 2.24 -28.49 -0.28
C LEU A 304 3.32 -28.65 -1.35
N GLN A 305 3.47 -29.84 -1.94
CA GLN A 305 4.38 -30.06 -3.07
C GLN A 305 4.01 -29.21 -4.28
N LYS A 306 2.74 -29.18 -4.68
CA LYS A 306 2.25 -28.32 -5.77
C LYS A 306 2.50 -26.83 -5.49
N THR A 307 2.35 -26.40 -4.24
CA THR A 307 2.65 -25.03 -3.83
C THR A 307 4.14 -24.72 -4.00
N LEU A 308 5.02 -25.65 -3.63
CA LEU A 308 6.47 -25.53 -3.84
C LEU A 308 6.84 -25.52 -5.32
N ASP A 309 6.21 -26.35 -6.16
CA ASP A 309 6.41 -26.35 -7.63
C ASP A 309 6.09 -24.97 -8.24
N ARG A 310 4.96 -24.39 -7.83
CA ARG A 310 4.56 -23.05 -8.28
C ARG A 310 5.59 -22.01 -7.87
N ILE A 311 6.02 -22.02 -6.61
CA ILE A 311 7.03 -21.08 -6.10
C ILE A 311 8.35 -21.22 -6.87
N GLU A 312 8.81 -22.45 -7.09
CA GLU A 312 10.05 -22.74 -7.83
C GLU A 312 9.98 -22.22 -9.26
N THR A 313 8.86 -22.48 -9.95
CA THR A 313 8.60 -21.98 -11.31
C THR A 313 8.61 -20.45 -11.37
N GLU A 314 7.95 -19.78 -10.42
CA GLU A 314 7.93 -18.31 -10.34
C GLU A 314 9.31 -17.71 -10.06
N VAL A 315 10.12 -18.37 -9.24
CA VAL A 315 11.50 -17.94 -8.95
C VAL A 315 12.38 -18.10 -10.18
N ALA A 316 12.28 -19.23 -10.88
CA ALA A 316 13.01 -19.47 -12.12
C ALA A 316 12.62 -18.44 -13.21
N ALA A 317 11.33 -18.18 -13.39
CA ALA A 317 10.85 -17.18 -14.34
C ALA A 317 11.32 -15.75 -13.97
N GLY A 318 11.27 -15.39 -12.68
CA GLY A 318 11.76 -14.10 -12.19
C GLY A 318 13.28 -13.92 -12.33
N ALA A 319 14.06 -15.00 -12.24
CA ALA A 319 15.50 -14.98 -12.50
C ALA A 319 15.80 -14.74 -13.99
N CYS A 320 15.05 -15.37 -14.90
CA CYS A 320 15.16 -15.13 -16.34
C CYS A 320 14.81 -13.69 -16.71
N ILE A 321 13.81 -13.07 -16.07
CA ILE A 321 13.44 -11.66 -16.34
C ILE A 321 14.51 -10.68 -15.80
N ARG A 322 15.19 -11.01 -14.70
CA ARG A 322 16.32 -10.22 -14.17
C ARG A 322 17.61 -10.39 -14.97
N THR A 323 17.65 -11.30 -15.93
CA THR A 323 18.75 -11.45 -16.89
C THR A 323 18.28 -11.17 -18.33
N PRO A 324 18.31 -9.90 -18.77
CA PRO A 324 18.50 -9.58 -20.18
C PRO A 324 19.81 -8.80 -20.39
N ASN A 325 20.58 -9.25 -21.38
CA ASN A 325 21.78 -8.65 -21.98
C ASN A 325 23.12 -8.82 -21.26
N GLY A 326 23.61 -10.05 -21.26
CA GLY A 326 25.02 -10.30 -21.59
C GLY A 326 25.06 -11.02 -22.94
N LEU A 327 25.70 -10.40 -23.94
CA LEU A 327 25.98 -10.92 -25.29
C LEU A 327 24.84 -10.76 -26.32
N SER A 328 24.87 -9.65 -27.07
CA SER A 328 24.82 -9.59 -28.54
C SER A 328 24.54 -8.15 -29.00
N ASP A 329 25.58 -7.41 -29.38
CA ASP A 329 25.53 -6.59 -30.60
C ASP A 329 26.93 -6.07 -30.96
N GLN A 330 27.57 -6.74 -31.92
CA GLN A 330 28.45 -6.06 -32.87
C GLN A 330 28.04 -6.51 -34.27
N GLY A 331 27.27 -5.65 -34.95
CA GLY A 331 26.96 -5.70 -36.37
C GLY A 331 27.13 -4.29 -36.97
N GLN A 332 28.36 -4.04 -37.43
CA GLN A 332 28.88 -3.09 -38.45
C GLN A 332 27.96 -1.99 -39.03
N ILE A 333 28.49 -0.75 -39.18
CA ILE A 333 28.80 -0.09 -40.48
C ILE A 333 29.89 1.02 -40.33
N ALA A 334 30.97 0.84 -41.12
CA ALA A 334 31.87 1.78 -41.85
C ALA A 334 32.93 2.72 -41.19
N GLY A 335 34.19 2.48 -41.64
CA GLY A 335 35.20 3.48 -42.07
C GLY A 335 36.31 3.78 -41.05
N GLY A 336 37.62 3.55 -41.26
CA GLY A 336 38.39 3.04 -42.39
C GLY A 336 39.91 3.05 -42.06
N ASN A 337 40.69 2.34 -42.89
CA ASN A 337 42.14 2.45 -43.16
C ASN A 337 43.18 1.80 -42.21
N ASN A 338 43.55 0.54 -42.56
CA ASN A 338 44.88 0.05 -42.99
C ASN A 338 46.09 0.01 -41.99
N PRO A 339 47.17 -0.76 -42.27
CA PRO A 339 47.31 -2.22 -42.13
C PRO A 339 48.53 -2.63 -41.25
N GLU A 340 48.58 -3.87 -40.74
CA GLU A 340 49.77 -4.76 -40.77
C GLU A 340 49.48 -6.11 -40.07
N THR A 341 49.79 -7.18 -40.79
CA THR A 341 49.69 -8.64 -40.57
C THR A 341 50.67 -9.23 -39.53
N PRO A 342 50.69 -10.55 -39.18
CA PRO A 342 49.87 -11.70 -39.65
C PRO A 342 49.32 -12.67 -38.56
N HIS A 343 48.32 -13.45 -38.99
CA HIS A 343 47.92 -14.83 -38.66
C HIS A 343 48.51 -15.59 -37.45
N SER A 344 47.60 -16.21 -36.69
CA SER A 344 47.61 -17.65 -36.41
C SER A 344 46.16 -18.13 -36.14
N ASP A 345 45.61 -18.94 -37.04
CA ASP A 345 44.47 -19.85 -36.83
C ASP A 345 45.02 -21.26 -37.14
N PRO A 346 44.31 -22.36 -36.83
CA PRO A 346 43.47 -22.65 -35.66
C PRO A 346 43.78 -24.05 -35.09
N GLU A 347 43.39 -24.35 -33.85
CA GLU A 347 43.16 -25.76 -33.45
C GLU A 347 41.68 -25.97 -33.13
N ALA A 348 41.04 -26.68 -34.05
CA ALA A 348 39.73 -27.25 -33.88
C ALA A 348 39.82 -28.47 -32.95
N HIS A 349 39.00 -28.49 -31.91
CA HIS A 349 38.62 -29.73 -31.24
C HIS A 349 37.11 -29.93 -31.32
N THR A 350 36.78 -31.14 -31.75
CA THR A 350 35.47 -31.71 -32.05
C THR A 350 34.52 -31.75 -30.85
N PRO A 351 33.20 -31.70 -31.07
CA PRO A 351 32.22 -31.93 -30.03
C PRO A 351 32.03 -33.44 -29.87
N ASP A 352 32.40 -34.01 -28.73
CA ASP A 352 31.85 -35.30 -28.35
C ASP A 352 31.58 -35.42 -26.85
N GLU A 353 30.48 -36.14 -26.58
CA GLU A 353 29.99 -36.66 -25.31
C GLU A 353 29.30 -35.68 -24.34
N ALA A 354 27.99 -35.55 -24.56
CA ALA A 354 27.01 -35.23 -23.54
C ALA A 354 27.00 -36.31 -22.44
N VAL A 355 27.86 -36.14 -21.42
CA VAL A 355 27.77 -36.91 -20.17
C VAL A 355 26.76 -36.23 -19.25
N THR A 356 25.58 -36.83 -19.11
CA THR A 356 24.63 -36.53 -18.03
C THR A 356 25.31 -36.73 -16.68
N ARG A 357 25.71 -35.63 -16.02
CA ARG A 357 26.30 -35.67 -14.68
C ARG A 357 25.21 -35.68 -13.60
N ASN A 358 25.37 -36.58 -12.63
CA ASN A 358 24.51 -36.79 -11.47
C ASN A 358 24.43 -35.53 -10.58
N PRO A 359 23.23 -35.03 -10.22
CA PRO A 359 23.02 -33.88 -9.33
C PRO A 359 23.73 -33.96 -7.97
N GLU A 360 23.90 -35.16 -7.40
CA GLU A 360 24.59 -35.34 -6.11
C GLU A 360 26.10 -35.02 -6.18
N ALA A 361 26.74 -35.30 -7.32
CA ALA A 361 28.15 -34.98 -7.52
C ALA A 361 28.39 -33.46 -7.62
N MET A 362 27.44 -32.71 -8.22
CA MET A 362 27.50 -31.25 -8.30
C MET A 362 27.37 -30.56 -6.93
N LEU A 363 26.62 -31.16 -6.00
CA LEU A 363 26.46 -30.70 -4.62
C LEU A 363 27.74 -30.92 -3.79
N GLN A 364 28.46 -32.01 -4.03
CA GLN A 364 29.71 -32.33 -3.34
C GLN A 364 30.89 -31.48 -3.84
N ASP A 365 31.02 -31.26 -5.15
CA ASP A 365 32.07 -30.42 -5.74
C ASP A 365 31.95 -28.95 -5.30
N ARG A 366 30.72 -28.45 -5.20
CA ARG A 366 30.47 -27.11 -4.65
C ARG A 366 30.69 -27.04 -3.14
N ALA A 367 30.47 -28.10 -2.36
CA ALA A 367 30.81 -28.10 -0.93
C ALA A 367 32.33 -28.15 -0.67
N ALA A 368 33.10 -28.80 -1.56
CA ALA A 368 34.56 -28.89 -1.46
C ALA A 368 35.26 -27.54 -1.74
N ALA A 369 34.79 -26.78 -2.73
CA ALA A 369 35.33 -25.46 -3.07
C ALA A 369 35.22 -24.42 -1.93
N TRP A 370 34.35 -24.65 -0.94
CA TRP A 370 34.10 -23.72 0.17
C TRP A 370 34.95 -23.98 1.42
N ARG A 371 35.62 -25.14 1.53
CA ARG A 371 36.51 -25.42 2.68
C ARG A 371 37.81 -24.62 2.65
N GLY A 372 38.17 -24.01 1.52
CA GLY A 372 39.47 -23.37 1.31
C GLY A 372 39.57 -21.88 1.63
N ARG A 373 38.51 -21.20 2.11
CA ARG A 373 38.54 -19.74 2.33
C ARG A 373 37.82 -19.30 3.60
N LEU A 374 38.41 -19.56 4.76
CA LEU A 374 38.10 -18.85 6.00
C LEU A 374 39.39 -18.65 6.81
N PRO A 375 39.78 -17.39 7.07
CA PRO A 375 40.34 -17.05 8.36
C PRO A 375 39.38 -16.11 9.11
N ILE A 376 39.20 -16.47 10.39
CA ILE A 376 38.83 -15.61 11.53
C ILE A 376 37.34 -15.46 11.84
N LEU A 377 36.93 -16.29 12.82
CA LEU A 377 35.80 -16.11 13.74
C LEU A 377 36.42 -15.86 15.12
N VAL A 378 36.36 -14.64 15.68
CA VAL A 378 36.35 -14.43 17.15
C VAL A 378 35.71 -13.07 17.48
N ARG A 379 34.89 -13.05 18.54
CA ARG A 379 34.35 -11.91 19.33
C ARG A 379 33.06 -11.32 18.75
N HIS A 380 31.96 -11.14 19.48
CA HIS A 380 31.61 -11.13 20.91
C HIS A 380 30.12 -11.50 20.98
N TRP A 381 29.65 -12.24 21.98
CA TRP A 381 28.43 -11.95 22.75
C TRP A 381 28.53 -12.75 24.05
N GLY A 382 28.87 -12.03 25.11
CA GLY A 382 28.97 -12.54 26.47
C GLY A 382 27.59 -12.70 27.11
N LEU A 383 27.50 -13.73 27.93
CA LEU A 383 26.50 -14.00 28.94
C LEU A 383 26.45 -12.89 29.98
N ALA A 384 25.25 -12.50 30.41
CA ALA A 384 24.94 -12.14 31.79
C ALA A 384 23.41 -12.06 31.98
N GLY A 385 22.90 -12.77 32.99
CA GLY A 385 21.55 -12.61 33.55
C GLY A 385 20.69 -13.85 33.43
#